data_AF-A0AAJ1BQQ3-F1
#
_entry.id   AF-A0AAJ1BQQ3-F1
#
_cell.length_a   1.000
_cell.length_b   1.000
_cell.length_c   1.000
_cell.angle_alpha   90.00
_cell.angle_beta   90.00
_cell.angle_gamma   90.00
#
_symmetry.space_group_name_H-M   'P 1'
#
loop_
_entity.id
_entity.type
_entity.pdbx_description
1 polymer ?
#
loop_
_entity_poly.entity_id
_entity_poly.type
_entity_poly.pdbx_seq_one_letter_code
_entity_poly.pdbx_strand_id
1 'polypeptide(L)'
;ASMLLPLAIGSLFIQSDAFAATPEFSGLAGTLMLMGIWLILVPLSLGAALHLFPTVTGRHLLSRNRARWAFWMMAGGAFLGLTVTMMADMIDMALIEATVEDPSSLSGDLRVVGAVLFYGTAVGAVMHSLNAVSGLFRGARVDSVRDTSSSISPESYSLASPTSVRRILAGGANLDTTVVPVGESDDAGSATEL
;
A
#
# COMPACT_ATOMS: atom_id res chain seq x y z
N ALA A 1 12.56 -4.15 -6.47
CA ALA A 1 13.84 -4.52 -7.12
C ALA A 1 14.28 -3.49 -8.17
N SER A 2 13.38 -2.93 -8.99
CA SER A 2 13.75 -2.01 -10.09
C SER A 2 14.47 -0.72 -9.69
N MET A 3 14.16 -0.11 -8.53
CA MET A 3 14.85 1.11 -8.06
C MET A 3 16.18 0.83 -7.32
N LEU A 4 16.42 -0.42 -6.92
CA LEU A 4 17.61 -0.77 -6.15
C LEU A 4 18.87 -0.77 -7.02
N LEU A 5 18.73 -1.17 -8.29
CA LEU A 5 19.81 -1.19 -9.26
C LEU A 5 20.36 0.20 -9.60
N PRO A 6 19.55 1.19 -10.04
CA PRO A 6 20.08 2.52 -10.35
C PRO A 6 20.65 3.23 -9.11
N LEU A 7 20.06 3.05 -7.93
CA LEU A 7 20.58 3.63 -6.69
C LEU A 7 21.89 2.98 -6.25
N ALA A 8 22.02 1.66 -6.38
CA ALA A 8 23.27 0.96 -6.11
C ALA A 8 24.38 1.39 -7.07
N ILE A 9 24.07 1.50 -8.37
CA ILE A 9 25.02 2.00 -9.38
C ILE A 9 25.45 3.42 -9.04
N GLY A 10 24.51 4.34 -8.78
CA GLY A 10 24.82 5.71 -8.38
C GLY A 10 25.67 5.78 -7.12
N SER A 11 25.39 4.95 -6.12
CA SER A 11 26.16 4.86 -4.88
C SER A 11 27.58 4.37 -5.13
N LEU A 12 27.78 3.41 -6.04
CA LEU A 12 29.11 2.93 -6.40
C LEU A 12 29.94 4.04 -7.06
N PHE A 13 29.35 4.82 -7.97
CA PHE A 13 30.04 5.95 -8.60
C PHE A 13 30.45 7.02 -7.58
N ILE A 14 29.53 7.45 -6.72
CA ILE A 14 29.84 8.44 -5.66
C ILE A 14 30.90 7.91 -4.70
N GLN A 15 30.85 6.63 -4.33
CA GLN A 15 31.85 6.04 -3.44
C GLN A 15 33.21 5.87 -4.11
N SER A 16 33.26 5.55 -5.41
CA SER A 16 34.51 5.51 -6.16
C SER A 16 35.14 6.90 -6.30
N ASP A 17 34.32 7.92 -6.52
CA ASP A 17 34.75 9.33 -6.61
C ASP A 17 35.29 9.87 -5.28
N ALA A 18 34.76 9.39 -4.14
CA ALA A 18 35.29 9.74 -2.81
C ALA A 18 36.76 9.34 -2.59
N PHE A 19 37.30 8.40 -3.39
CA PHE A 19 38.73 8.03 -3.36
C PHE A 19 39.57 8.78 -4.40
N ALA A 20 38.96 9.62 -5.24
CA ALA A 20 39.68 10.47 -6.19
C ALA A 20 40.39 11.62 -5.45
N ALA A 21 41.41 12.20 -6.10
CA ALA A 21 42.15 13.34 -5.55
C ALA A 21 41.27 14.59 -5.39
N THR A 22 40.21 14.70 -6.21
CA THR A 22 39.25 15.81 -6.23
C THR A 22 37.84 15.21 -6.37
N PRO A 23 37.13 14.94 -5.26
CA PRO A 23 35.81 14.30 -5.31
C PRO A 23 34.73 15.28 -5.81
N GLU A 24 34.20 15.04 -7.01
CA GLU A 24 33.23 15.91 -7.69
C GLU A 24 31.77 15.59 -7.34
N PHE A 25 31.47 14.36 -6.89
CA PHE A 25 30.10 13.92 -6.60
C PHE A 25 29.77 13.83 -5.12
N SER A 26 30.69 14.24 -4.24
CA SER A 26 30.49 14.20 -2.78
C SER A 26 29.22 14.94 -2.32
N GLY A 27 28.84 16.02 -3.00
CA GLY A 27 27.61 16.78 -2.72
C GLY A 27 26.31 15.99 -2.90
N LEU A 28 26.30 14.91 -3.70
CA LEU A 28 25.12 14.08 -3.96
C LEU A 28 24.92 12.94 -2.94
N ALA A 29 25.92 12.68 -2.09
CA ALA A 29 25.89 11.55 -1.17
C ALA A 29 24.70 11.63 -0.18
N GLY A 30 24.37 12.83 0.30
CA GLY A 30 23.27 13.05 1.23
C GLY A 30 21.90 12.75 0.63
N THR A 31 21.62 13.28 -0.58
CA THR A 31 20.36 13.00 -1.28
C THR A 31 20.25 11.54 -1.70
N LEU A 32 21.34 10.92 -2.17
CA LEU A 32 21.33 9.51 -2.51
C LEU A 32 21.02 8.61 -1.30
N MET A 33 21.58 8.93 -0.12
CA MET A 33 21.26 8.23 1.12
C MET A 33 19.76 8.34 1.46
N LEU A 34 19.19 9.54 1.36
CA LEU A 34 17.75 9.76 1.56
C LEU A 34 16.90 8.98 0.56
N MET A 35 17.32 8.90 -0.71
CA MET A 35 16.66 8.08 -1.71
C MET A 35 16.70 6.59 -1.33
N GLY A 36 17.84 6.08 -0.86
CA GLY A 36 17.93 4.71 -0.35
C GLY A 36 16.97 4.43 0.80
N ILE A 37 16.88 5.33 1.77
CA ILE A 37 15.97 5.19 2.91
C ILE A 37 14.51 5.22 2.42
N TRP A 38 14.11 6.23 1.66
CA TRP A 38 12.71 6.47 1.33
C TRP A 38 12.16 5.64 0.17
N LEU A 39 13.00 5.21 -0.78
CA LEU A 39 12.57 4.43 -1.94
C LEU A 39 12.77 2.93 -1.77
N ILE A 40 13.59 2.51 -0.81
CA ILE A 40 13.85 1.09 -0.54
C ILE A 40 13.42 0.72 0.87
N LEU A 41 14.07 1.32 1.88
CA LEU A 41 13.94 0.84 3.26
C LEU A 41 12.53 1.08 3.84
N VAL A 42 11.95 2.26 3.60
CA VAL A 42 10.61 2.62 4.06
C VAL A 42 9.52 1.77 3.37
N PRO A 43 9.50 1.63 2.03
CA PRO A 43 8.57 0.72 1.35
C PRO A 43 8.68 -0.73 1.80
N LEU A 44 9.91 -1.21 2.05
CA LEU A 44 10.15 -2.58 2.51
C LEU A 44 9.60 -2.78 3.93
N SER A 45 9.91 -1.86 4.85
CA SER A 45 9.42 -1.95 6.23
C SER A 45 7.90 -1.81 6.31
N LEU A 46 7.31 -0.93 5.51
CA LEU A 46 5.87 -0.78 5.38
C LEU A 46 5.24 -2.06 4.82
N GLY A 47 5.81 -2.65 3.76
CA GLY A 47 5.34 -3.91 3.20
C GLY A 47 5.33 -5.04 4.24
N ALA A 48 6.40 -5.17 5.03
CA ALA A 48 6.48 -6.13 6.13
C ALA A 48 5.42 -5.85 7.21
N ALA A 49 5.23 -4.59 7.60
CA ALA A 49 4.23 -4.20 8.59
C ALA A 49 2.80 -4.54 8.11
N LEU A 50 2.47 -4.26 6.84
CA LEU A 50 1.15 -4.59 6.27
C LEU A 50 0.93 -6.10 6.11
N HIS A 51 1.99 -6.87 5.88
CA HIS A 51 1.93 -8.33 5.83
C HIS A 51 1.67 -8.95 7.21
N LEU A 52 2.33 -8.43 8.25
CA LEU A 52 2.16 -8.89 9.63
C LEU A 52 0.86 -8.38 10.28
N PHE A 53 0.31 -7.26 9.78
CA PHE A 53 -0.89 -6.63 10.32
C PHE A 53 -2.05 -7.60 10.64
N PRO A 54 -2.54 -8.45 9.72
CA PRO A 54 -3.64 -9.38 10.03
C PRO A 54 -3.27 -10.43 11.07
N THR A 55 -2.03 -10.92 11.06
CA THR A 55 -1.57 -11.94 12.02
C THR A 55 -1.47 -11.40 13.44
N VAL A 56 -1.10 -10.12 13.60
CA VAL A 56 -0.94 -9.49 14.92
C VAL A 56 -2.28 -8.95 15.44
N THR A 57 -3.12 -8.40 14.56
CA THR A 57 -4.38 -7.74 14.98
C THR A 57 -5.61 -8.63 14.89
N GLY A 58 -5.50 -9.81 14.25
CA GLY A 58 -6.63 -10.68 13.95
C GLY A 58 -7.64 -10.07 12.96
N ARG A 59 -7.30 -8.95 12.30
CA ARG A 59 -8.17 -8.25 11.36
C ARG A 59 -7.44 -7.76 10.11
N HIS A 60 -8.14 -7.72 8.99
CA HIS A 60 -7.63 -7.11 7.76
C HIS A 60 -7.71 -5.58 7.80
N LEU A 61 -6.89 -4.93 6.98
CA LEU A 61 -7.00 -3.50 6.70
C LEU A 61 -8.40 -3.16 6.16
N LEU A 62 -8.87 -1.93 6.38
CA LEU A 62 -10.21 -1.52 5.94
C LEU A 62 -10.38 -1.62 4.42
N SER A 63 -9.40 -1.15 3.64
CA SER A 63 -9.45 -1.20 2.19
C SER A 63 -8.08 -1.42 1.58
N ARG A 64 -7.98 -2.41 0.68
CA ARG A 64 -6.77 -2.68 -0.10
C ARG A 64 -6.51 -1.59 -1.15
N ASN A 65 -7.57 -1.02 -1.74
CA ASN A 65 -7.42 0.08 -2.70
C ASN A 65 -6.85 1.34 -2.03
N ARG A 66 -7.34 1.68 -0.83
CA ARG A 66 -6.82 2.82 -0.07
C ARG A 66 -5.34 2.64 0.30
N ALA A 67 -4.94 1.43 0.68
CA ALA A 67 -3.52 1.10 0.93
C ALA A 67 -2.65 1.28 -0.34
N ARG A 68 -3.15 0.92 -1.53
CA ARG A 68 -2.42 1.13 -2.79
C ARG A 68 -2.24 2.61 -3.11
N TRP A 69 -3.28 3.43 -2.95
CA TRP A 69 -3.18 4.87 -3.15
C TRP A 69 -2.25 5.54 -2.14
N ALA A 70 -2.33 5.14 -0.88
CA ALA A 70 -1.44 5.61 0.17
C ALA A 70 0.04 5.30 -0.15
N PHE A 71 0.31 4.08 -0.64
CA PHE A 71 1.64 3.69 -1.11
C PHE A 71 2.12 4.56 -2.28
N TRP A 72 1.27 4.80 -3.28
CA TRP A 72 1.64 5.64 -4.43
C TRP A 72 1.89 7.10 -4.06
N MET A 73 1.07 7.67 -3.17
CA MET A 73 1.34 9.01 -2.63
C MET A 73 2.65 9.02 -1.86
N MET A 74 2.91 7.98 -1.06
CA MET A 74 4.11 7.91 -0.25
C MET A 74 5.40 7.81 -1.07
N ALA A 75 5.46 6.79 -1.92
CA ALA A 75 6.62 6.48 -2.77
C ALA A 75 6.78 7.52 -3.88
N GLY A 76 5.68 8.00 -4.47
CA GLY A 76 5.69 9.03 -5.50
C GLY A 76 6.18 10.37 -4.97
N GLY A 77 5.71 10.80 -3.80
CA GLY A 77 6.18 12.03 -3.15
C GLY A 77 7.68 11.98 -2.84
N ALA A 78 8.15 10.86 -2.29
CA ALA A 78 9.56 10.65 -1.99
C ALA A 78 10.42 10.67 -3.26
N PHE A 79 9.99 9.94 -4.30
CA PHE A 79 10.71 9.86 -5.56
C PHE A 79 10.83 11.22 -6.24
N LEU A 80 9.71 11.91 -6.42
CA LEU A 80 9.67 13.22 -7.08
C LEU A 80 10.44 14.27 -6.27
N GLY A 81 10.18 14.36 -4.96
CA GLY A 81 10.81 15.35 -4.10
C GLY A 81 12.32 15.20 -4.01
N LEU A 82 12.81 13.96 -3.83
CA LEU A 82 14.25 13.70 -3.76
C LEU A 82 14.94 13.80 -5.12
N THR A 83 14.26 13.48 -6.23
CA THR A 83 14.82 13.70 -7.58
C THR A 83 15.04 15.18 -7.85
N VAL A 84 14.07 16.05 -7.52
CA VAL A 84 14.22 17.50 -7.67
C VAL A 84 15.28 18.05 -6.71
N THR A 85 15.36 17.53 -5.48
CA THR A 85 16.42 17.92 -4.53
C THR A 85 17.80 17.53 -5.05
N MET A 86 17.94 16.35 -5.66
CA MET A 86 19.19 15.91 -6.28
C MET A 86 19.58 16.79 -7.48
N MET A 87 18.61 17.28 -8.27
CA MET A 87 18.89 18.28 -9.32
C MET A 87 19.43 19.60 -8.73
N ALA A 88 18.89 20.04 -7.60
CA ALA A 88 19.39 21.23 -6.91
C ALA A 88 20.83 21.04 -6.40
N ASP A 89 21.14 19.88 -5.81
CA ASP A 89 22.51 19.55 -5.39
C ASP A 89 23.49 19.53 -6.57
N MET A 90 23.07 19.03 -7.75
CA MET A 90 23.90 19.08 -8.96
C MET A 90 24.16 20.52 -9.43
N ILE A 91 23.17 21.41 -9.32
CA ILE A 91 23.31 22.83 -9.67
C ILE A 91 24.26 23.53 -8.69
N ASP A 92 24.12 23.28 -7.38
CA ASP A 92 25.03 23.82 -6.36
C ASP A 92 26.48 23.41 -6.66
N MET A 93 26.70 22.13 -6.96
CA MET A 93 28.03 21.61 -7.28
C MET A 93 28.62 22.27 -8.53
N ALA A 94 27.83 22.40 -9.60
CA ALA A 94 28.28 23.03 -10.84
C ALA A 94 28.61 24.52 -10.67
N LEU A 95 27.85 25.25 -9.84
CA LEU A 95 28.12 26.67 -9.54
C LEU A 95 29.40 26.86 -8.71
N ILE A 96 29.66 25.94 -7.77
CA ILE A 96 30.89 25.94 -6.97
C ILE A 96 32.10 25.67 -7.87
N GLU A 97 32.02 24.67 -8.75
CA GLU A 97 33.10 24.33 -9.68
C GLU A 97 33.40 25.48 -10.66
N ALA A 98 32.35 26.15 -11.15
CA ALA A 98 32.48 27.31 -12.03
C ALA A 98 32.94 28.59 -11.31
N THR A 99 33.17 28.55 -9.99
CA THR A 99 33.59 29.70 -9.17
C THR A 99 32.71 30.93 -9.38
N VAL A 100 31.39 30.73 -9.45
CA VAL A 100 30.42 31.81 -9.68
C VAL A 100 30.29 32.64 -8.40
N GLU A 101 30.67 33.92 -8.47
CA GLU A 101 30.65 34.84 -7.33
C GLU A 101 29.22 35.15 -6.82
N ASP A 102 28.24 35.24 -7.73
CA ASP A 102 26.82 35.49 -7.43
C ASP A 102 25.94 34.37 -7.99
N PRO A 103 25.82 33.22 -7.29
CA PRO A 103 25.02 32.10 -7.75
C PRO A 103 23.53 32.44 -7.78
N SER A 104 22.82 31.99 -8.83
CA SER A 104 21.38 32.16 -8.96
C SER A 104 20.60 31.46 -7.84
N SER A 105 19.44 31.99 -7.43
CA SER A 105 18.56 31.37 -6.43
C SER A 105 17.90 30.04 -6.87
N LEU A 106 18.12 29.62 -8.12
CA LEU A 106 17.44 28.49 -8.75
C LEU A 106 17.57 27.18 -7.95
N SER A 107 18.75 26.87 -7.42
CA SER A 107 18.94 25.68 -6.58
C SER A 107 18.08 25.74 -5.30
N GLY A 108 18.03 26.91 -4.66
CA GLY A 108 17.17 27.16 -3.50
C GLY A 108 15.69 26.98 -3.83
N ASP A 109 15.24 27.55 -4.96
CA ASP A 109 13.85 27.42 -5.41
C ASP A 109 13.48 25.96 -5.73
N LEU A 110 14.39 25.22 -6.38
CA LEU A 110 14.22 23.79 -6.66
C LEU A 110 14.19 22.96 -5.37
N ARG A 111 15.00 23.27 -4.36
CA ARG A 111 14.91 22.61 -3.03
C ARG A 111 13.54 22.82 -2.39
N VAL A 112 12.96 24.01 -2.49
CA VAL A 112 11.60 24.29 -1.99
C VAL A 112 10.57 23.44 -2.75
N VAL A 113 10.65 23.39 -4.08
CA VAL A 113 9.77 22.54 -4.90
C VAL A 113 9.93 21.05 -4.53
N GLY A 114 11.16 20.59 -4.35
CA GLY A 114 11.47 19.24 -3.90
C GLY A 114 10.83 18.92 -2.54
N ALA A 115 10.92 19.83 -1.58
CA ALA A 115 10.30 19.69 -0.26
C ALA A 115 8.76 19.64 -0.34
N VAL A 116 8.13 20.45 -1.20
CA VAL A 116 6.68 20.43 -1.41
C VAL A 116 6.24 19.09 -2.00
N LEU A 117 6.94 18.59 -3.01
CA LEU A 117 6.66 17.27 -3.61
C LEU A 117 6.85 16.13 -2.60
N PHE A 118 7.88 16.23 -1.77
CA PHE A 118 8.15 15.28 -0.69
C PHE A 118 7.01 15.23 0.35
N TYR A 119 6.20 16.28 0.48
CA TYR A 119 5.04 16.27 1.37
C TYR A 119 3.98 15.21 1.00
N GLY A 120 3.97 14.73 -0.24
CA GLY A 120 3.18 13.56 -0.65
C GLY A 120 3.47 12.32 0.21
N THR A 121 4.70 12.19 0.71
CA THR A 121 5.12 11.16 1.66
C THR A 121 4.38 11.23 2.98
N ALA A 122 4.22 12.42 3.55
CA ALA A 122 3.45 12.63 4.77
C ALA A 122 1.96 12.30 4.55
N VAL A 123 1.39 12.72 3.43
CA VAL A 123 -0.01 12.41 3.07
C VAL A 123 -0.22 10.90 2.96
N GLY A 124 0.68 10.19 2.28
CA GLY A 124 0.65 8.73 2.17
C GLY A 124 0.73 8.03 3.54
N ALA A 125 1.58 8.53 4.45
CA ALA A 125 1.70 8.00 5.82
C ALA A 125 0.37 8.13 6.59
N VAL A 126 -0.25 9.31 6.54
CA VAL A 126 -1.56 9.55 7.17
C VAL A 126 -2.65 8.65 6.58
N MET A 127 -2.66 8.45 5.27
CA MET A 127 -3.61 7.55 4.64
C MET A 127 -3.42 6.09 5.08
N HIS A 128 -2.16 5.63 5.21
CA HIS A 128 -1.85 4.30 5.72
C HIS A 128 -2.29 4.12 7.17
N SER A 129 -1.99 5.08 8.05
CA SER A 129 -2.37 5.00 9.46
C SER A 129 -3.90 5.01 9.63
N LEU A 130 -4.62 5.88 8.92
CA LEU A 130 -6.09 5.90 8.92
C LEU A 130 -6.68 4.57 8.44
N ASN A 131 -6.09 3.96 7.41
CA ASN A 131 -6.54 2.67 6.89
C ASN A 131 -6.30 1.52 7.88
N ALA A 132 -5.16 1.54 8.58
CA ALA A 132 -4.81 0.57 9.61
C ALA A 132 -5.72 0.71 10.85
N VAL A 133 -5.86 1.91 11.39
CA VAL A 133 -6.73 2.20 12.54
C VAL A 133 -8.18 1.83 12.22
N SER A 134 -8.67 2.22 11.04
CA SER A 134 -10.02 1.84 10.62
C SER A 134 -10.16 0.32 10.44
N GLY A 135 -9.12 -0.36 9.96
CA GLY A 135 -9.09 -1.82 9.84
C GLY A 135 -9.17 -2.52 11.21
N LEU A 136 -8.51 -1.96 12.22
CA LEU A 136 -8.54 -2.49 13.59
C LEU A 136 -9.95 -2.48 14.20
N PHE A 137 -10.75 -1.44 13.92
CA PHE A 137 -12.11 -1.33 14.47
C PHE A 137 -13.20 -1.90 13.55
N ARG A 138 -13.03 -1.82 12.22
CA ARG A 138 -14.08 -2.10 11.22
C ARG A 138 -13.69 -3.11 10.15
N GLY A 139 -12.42 -3.51 10.04
CA GLY A 139 -11.96 -4.47 9.03
C GLY A 139 -12.47 -5.89 9.27
N ALA A 140 -12.48 -6.78 8.28
CA ALA A 140 -12.93 -8.16 8.48
C ALA A 140 -11.99 -8.93 9.44
N ARG A 141 -12.53 -9.84 10.27
CA ARG A 141 -11.73 -10.72 11.14
C ARG A 141 -11.04 -11.81 10.31
N VAL A 142 -9.82 -12.18 10.67
CA VAL A 142 -9.03 -13.22 9.99
C VAL A 142 -9.62 -14.63 10.23
N ASP A 143 -10.19 -14.87 11.42
CA ASP A 143 -10.90 -16.11 11.78
C ASP A 143 -12.30 -16.25 11.16
N SER A 144 -12.66 -15.44 10.15
CA SER A 144 -13.68 -15.90 9.23
C SER A 144 -13.08 -17.01 8.38
N VAL A 145 -12.93 -18.19 8.99
CA VAL A 145 -12.98 -19.46 8.30
C VAL A 145 -14.34 -19.49 7.62
N ARG A 146 -14.41 -18.86 6.45
CA ARG A 146 -15.14 -19.48 5.37
C ARG A 146 -14.27 -20.67 5.01
N ASP A 147 -14.59 -21.81 5.58
CA ASP A 147 -14.54 -23.07 4.83
C ASP A 147 -15.51 -22.95 3.65
N THR A 148 -15.33 -21.96 2.78
CA THR A 148 -15.76 -22.07 1.39
C THR A 148 -14.66 -22.86 0.70
N SER A 149 -14.50 -24.10 1.17
CA SER A 149 -14.07 -25.17 0.30
C SER A 149 -14.94 -25.04 -0.94
N SER A 150 -14.28 -24.90 -2.08
CA SER A 150 -14.89 -24.65 -3.37
C SER A 150 -15.65 -25.89 -3.86
N SER A 151 -16.73 -26.27 -3.17
CA SER A 151 -17.81 -27.05 -3.74
C SER A 151 -19.06 -26.18 -3.70
N ILE A 152 -19.70 -26.04 -4.85
CA ILE A 152 -21.04 -25.48 -4.98
C ILE A 152 -21.99 -26.49 -4.33
N SER A 153 -22.03 -26.49 -3.00
CA SER A 153 -22.95 -27.28 -2.20
C SER A 153 -23.56 -26.31 -1.19
N PRO A 154 -24.87 -26.02 -1.28
CA PRO A 154 -25.54 -25.17 -0.32
C PRO A 154 -25.47 -25.82 1.07
N GLU A 155 -25.05 -25.07 2.08
CA GLU A 155 -24.97 -25.54 3.47
C GLU A 155 -26.34 -25.84 4.09
N SER A 156 -27.39 -25.20 3.57
CA SER A 156 -28.76 -25.39 4.04
C SER A 156 -29.77 -25.43 2.91
N TYR A 157 -30.76 -26.33 3.03
CA TYR A 157 -31.89 -26.46 2.12
C TYR A 157 -33.20 -26.24 2.88
N SER A 158 -33.95 -25.21 2.49
CA SER A 158 -35.22 -24.85 3.12
C SER A 158 -36.36 -25.71 2.57
N LEU A 159 -37.03 -26.46 3.46
CA LEU A 159 -38.25 -27.19 3.12
C LEU A 159 -39.46 -26.31 3.40
N ALA A 160 -39.94 -25.62 2.37
CA ALA A 160 -41.19 -24.85 2.42
C ALA A 160 -42.43 -25.70 2.11
N SER A 161 -42.29 -26.86 1.46
CA SER A 161 -43.41 -27.73 1.11
C SER A 161 -42.98 -29.21 1.03
N PRO A 162 -43.92 -30.17 1.20
CA PRO A 162 -43.60 -31.60 1.11
C PRO A 162 -42.90 -31.95 -0.21
N THR A 163 -41.62 -32.31 -0.13
CA THR A 163 -40.75 -32.51 -1.29
C THR A 163 -39.96 -33.81 -1.17
N SER A 164 -39.69 -34.49 -2.29
CA SER A 164 -38.93 -35.75 -2.30
C SER A 164 -37.42 -35.53 -2.23
N VAL A 165 -36.70 -36.47 -1.61
CA VAL A 165 -35.22 -36.46 -1.48
C VAL A 165 -34.52 -36.29 -2.83
N ARG A 166 -35.06 -36.88 -3.90
CA ARG A 166 -34.54 -36.73 -5.27
C ARG A 166 -34.53 -35.27 -5.74
N ARG A 167 -35.54 -34.48 -5.37
CA ARG A 167 -35.64 -33.06 -5.76
C ARG A 167 -34.71 -32.17 -4.93
N ILE A 168 -34.46 -32.55 -3.68
CA ILE A 168 -33.49 -31.88 -2.77
C ILE A 168 -32.07 -32.02 -3.33
N LEU A 169 -31.67 -33.25 -3.69
CA LEU A 169 -30.36 -33.52 -4.30
C LEU A 169 -30.22 -32.88 -5.69
N ALA A 170 -31.30 -32.90 -6.51
CA ALA A 170 -31.30 -32.23 -7.81
C ALA A 170 -31.19 -30.70 -7.70
N GLY A 171 -31.59 -30.11 -6.56
CA GLY A 171 -31.42 -28.70 -6.23
C GLY A 171 -30.01 -28.31 -5.77
N GLY A 172 -29.07 -29.26 -5.77
CA GLY A 172 -27.66 -29.04 -5.44
C GLY A 172 -27.30 -29.37 -3.99
N ALA A 173 -28.23 -29.80 -3.15
CA ALA A 173 -27.93 -30.26 -1.79
C ALA A 173 -27.10 -31.56 -1.81
N ASN A 174 -26.16 -31.70 -0.88
CA ASN A 174 -25.34 -32.90 -0.69
C ASN A 174 -25.75 -33.64 0.61
N LEU A 175 -25.05 -34.73 0.93
CA LEU A 175 -25.30 -35.52 2.15
C LEU A 175 -25.01 -34.76 3.46
N ASP A 176 -24.20 -33.70 3.37
CA ASP A 176 -23.79 -32.86 4.50
C ASP A 176 -24.68 -31.60 4.64
N THR A 177 -25.63 -31.39 3.72
CA THR A 177 -26.53 -30.24 3.73
C THR A 177 -27.55 -30.39 4.86
N THR A 178 -27.61 -29.39 5.74
CA THR A 178 -28.61 -29.35 6.82
C THR A 178 -29.98 -28.93 6.29
N VAL A 179 -31.01 -29.69 6.64
CA VAL A 179 -32.37 -29.45 6.15
C VAL A 179 -33.17 -28.72 7.23
N VAL A 180 -33.64 -27.51 6.90
CA VAL A 180 -34.41 -26.68 7.84
C VAL A 180 -35.87 -26.63 7.37
N PRO A 181 -36.83 -27.16 8.15
CA PRO A 181 -38.24 -26.98 7.86
C PRO A 181 -38.60 -25.52 8.12
N VAL A 182 -39.07 -24.82 7.09
CA VAL A 182 -39.67 -23.50 7.26
C VAL A 182 -41.18 -23.75 7.34
N GLY A 183 -41.74 -23.55 8.53
CA GLY A 183 -43.19 -23.56 8.69
C GLY A 183 -43.78 -22.45 7.82
N GLU A 184 -44.70 -22.82 6.93
CA GLU A 184 -45.53 -21.86 6.22
C GLU A 184 -46.41 -21.17 7.26
N SER A 185 -46.17 -19.89 7.53
CA SER A 185 -47.10 -19.09 8.32
C SER A 185 -48.27 -18.69 7.43
N ASP A 186 -49.48 -19.11 7.79
CA ASP A 186 -50.74 -18.71 7.12
C ASP A 186 -51.11 -17.23 7.32
N ASP A 187 -50.21 -16.40 7.86
CA ASP A 187 -50.45 -14.98 8.07
C ASP A 187 -50.36 -14.19 6.76
N ALA A 188 -51.40 -13.39 6.50
CA ALA A 188 -51.48 -12.54 5.31
C ALA A 188 -50.34 -11.50 5.30
N GLY A 189 -49.46 -11.60 4.31
CA GLY A 189 -48.34 -10.66 4.14
C GLY A 189 -48.81 -9.21 4.02
N SER A 190 -48.31 -8.35 4.90
CA SER A 190 -48.50 -6.89 4.83
C SER A 190 -47.46 -6.27 3.89
N ALA A 191 -47.91 -5.27 3.11
CA ALA A 191 -47.04 -4.53 2.21
C ALA A 191 -45.96 -3.76 2.99
N THR A 192 -44.70 -3.95 2.61
CA THR A 192 -43.56 -3.14 3.07
C THR A 192 -43.73 -1.70 2.64
N GLU A 193 -43.66 -0.76 3.60
CA GLU A 193 -43.63 0.67 3.31
C GLU A 193 -42.34 1.04 2.55
N LEU A 194 -42.50 1.87 1.51
CA LEU A 194 -41.44 2.33 0.60
C LEU A 194 -40.59 3.45 1.21
#